data_AF-A0A662EHS9-F1
#
_entry.id   AF-A0A662EHS9-F1
#
_cell.length_a   1.000
_cell.length_b   1.000
_cell.length_c   1.000
_cell.angle_alpha   90.00
_cell.angle_beta   90.00
_cell.angle_gamma   90.00
#
_symmetry.space_group_name_H-M   'P 1'
#
loop_
_entity.id
_entity.type
_entity.pdbx_description
1 polymer ?
#
loop_
_entity_poly.entity_id
_entity_poly.type
_entity_poly.pdbx_seq_one_letter_code
_entity_poly.pdbx_strand_id
1 'polypeptide(L)'
;LVSDQLFSLVVDNNLEVRTSVSIDPATGAAEEGALFTYEALPRGTVLRFPVVYHNPRHYVFPRWENGQTKPEPFPDSQDIAWVKERVVAGLRLMEYLGVGGMNTRGFGRLRIINPPPEKTEGGM
;
A
#
# COMPACT_ATOMS: atom_id res chain seq x y z
N LEU A 1 -17.33 -19.61 -13.87
CA LEU A 1 -15.89 -19.58 -13.54
C LEU A 1 -15.11 -19.98 -14.79
N VAL A 2 -13.99 -19.32 -15.07
CA VAL A 2 -13.10 -19.64 -16.22
C VAL A 2 -12.13 -20.77 -15.83
N SER A 3 -11.53 -21.45 -16.81
CA SER A 3 -10.50 -22.47 -16.53
C SER A 3 -9.19 -21.83 -16.10
N ASP A 4 -8.41 -22.52 -15.27
CA ASP A 4 -7.11 -22.03 -14.79
C ASP A 4 -6.12 -21.78 -15.93
N GLN A 5 -6.21 -22.56 -17.01
CA GLN A 5 -5.39 -22.38 -18.21
C GLN A 5 -5.71 -21.07 -18.96
N LEU A 6 -6.96 -20.59 -18.89
CA LEU A 6 -7.39 -19.34 -19.52
C LEU A 6 -7.30 -18.15 -18.57
N PHE A 7 -7.23 -18.38 -17.26
CA PHE A 7 -7.27 -17.32 -16.27
C PHE A 7 -6.14 -16.30 -16.43
N SER A 8 -4.89 -16.75 -16.56
CA SER A 8 -3.74 -15.86 -16.77
C SER A 8 -3.90 -15.02 -18.04
N LEU A 9 -4.31 -15.64 -19.15
CA LEU A 9 -4.56 -14.92 -20.40
C LEU A 9 -5.66 -13.86 -20.25
N VAL A 10 -6.71 -14.14 -19.48
CA VAL A 10 -7.76 -13.16 -19.19
C VAL A 10 -7.20 -12.02 -18.33
N VAL A 11 -6.42 -12.29 -17.29
CA VAL A 11 -5.81 -11.26 -16.45
C VAL A 11 -4.89 -10.35 -17.27
N ASP A 12 -3.95 -10.94 -18.02
CA ASP A 12 -2.96 -10.21 -18.81
C ASP A 12 -3.61 -9.31 -19.85
N ASN A 13 -4.63 -9.81 -20.56
CA ASN A 13 -5.37 -9.03 -21.56
C ASN A 13 -6.27 -7.92 -20.98
N ASN A 14 -6.50 -7.92 -19.66
CA ASN A 14 -7.31 -6.91 -18.99
C ASN A 14 -6.47 -5.90 -18.18
N LEU A 15 -5.14 -6.03 -18.17
CA LEU A 15 -4.28 -4.98 -17.61
C LEU A 15 -4.40 -3.70 -18.45
N GLU A 16 -4.32 -2.56 -17.78
CA GLU A 16 -4.36 -1.29 -18.47
C GLU A 16 -2.96 -0.90 -18.94
N VAL A 17 -2.72 -0.97 -20.25
CA VAL A 17 -1.46 -0.54 -20.88
C VAL A 17 -1.60 0.93 -21.31
N ARG A 18 -0.73 1.81 -20.80
CA ARG A 18 -0.71 3.24 -21.16
C ARG A 18 0.66 3.67 -21.63
N THR A 19 0.71 4.46 -22.69
CA THR A 19 1.92 5.15 -23.16
C THR A 19 1.88 6.61 -22.71
N SER A 20 2.99 7.11 -22.18
CA SER A 20 3.17 8.48 -21.72
C SER A 20 4.44 9.06 -22.33
N VAL A 21 4.44 10.39 -22.48
CA VAL A 21 5.57 11.15 -23.01
C VAL A 21 5.77 12.43 -22.19
N SER A 22 7.02 12.87 -22.03
CA SER A 22 7.31 14.23 -21.55
C SER A 22 7.39 15.18 -22.75
N ILE A 23 6.73 16.33 -22.63
CA ILE A 23 6.71 17.36 -23.68
C ILE A 23 7.55 18.55 -23.22
N ASP A 24 8.47 18.98 -24.07
CA ASP A 24 9.23 20.21 -23.87
C ASP A 24 8.27 21.41 -24.02
N PRO A 25 8.06 22.23 -22.97
CA PRO A 25 7.12 23.34 -23.03
C PRO A 25 7.56 24.47 -23.97
N ALA A 26 8.85 24.58 -24.32
CA ALA A 26 9.35 25.62 -25.22
C ALA A 26 9.06 25.30 -26.70
N THR A 27 9.18 24.02 -27.09
CA THR A 27 9.05 23.58 -28.49
C THR A 27 7.71 22.89 -28.77
N GLY A 28 7.04 22.36 -27.75
CA GLY A 28 5.84 21.53 -27.89
C GLY A 28 6.13 20.12 -28.43
N ALA A 29 7.41 19.77 -28.63
CA ALA A 29 7.83 18.45 -29.09
C ALA A 29 8.05 17.49 -27.91
N ALA A 30 8.10 16.19 -28.19
CA ALA A 30 8.50 15.19 -27.21
C ALA A 30 9.97 15.35 -26.83
N GLU A 31 10.28 15.25 -25.55
CA GLU A 31 11.66 15.17 -25.07
C GLU A 31 12.32 13.84 -25.51
N GLU A 32 13.59 13.91 -25.91
CA GLU A 32 14.34 12.74 -26.35
C GLU A 32 14.43 11.69 -25.23
N GLY A 33 14.08 10.43 -25.55
CA GLY A 33 14.10 9.32 -24.59
C GLY A 33 12.97 9.34 -23.56
N ALA A 34 12.05 10.30 -23.60
CA ALA A 34 10.99 10.45 -22.61
C ALA A 34 9.65 9.79 -23.00
N LEU A 35 9.64 8.91 -24.01
CA LEU A 35 8.48 8.09 -24.38
C LEU A 35 8.56 6.73 -23.67
N PHE A 36 7.56 6.41 -22.87
CA PHE A 36 7.54 5.15 -22.10
C PHE A 36 6.13 4.57 -21.99
N THR A 37 6.06 3.24 -21.83
CA THR A 37 4.82 2.51 -21.62
C THR A 37 4.86 1.83 -20.25
N TYR A 38 3.71 1.78 -19.59
CA TYR A 38 3.55 1.11 -18.31
C TYR A 38 2.20 0.39 -18.25
N GLU A 39 2.14 -0.59 -17.36
CA GLU A 39 0.92 -1.34 -17.06
C GLU A 39 0.36 -0.92 -15.71
N ALA A 40 -0.96 -0.97 -15.58
CA ALA A 40 -1.67 -0.68 -14.35
C ALA A 40 -2.80 -1.68 -14.11
N LEU A 41 -3.06 -1.97 -12.83
CA LEU A 41 -4.25 -2.70 -12.42
C LEU A 41 -5.50 -1.86 -12.69
N PRO A 42 -6.54 -2.41 -13.35
CA PRO A 42 -7.80 -1.70 -13.51
C PRO A 42 -8.46 -1.39 -12.16
N ARG A 43 -9.20 -0.28 -12.09
CA ARG A 43 -9.89 0.20 -10.88
C ARG A 43 -10.81 -0.85 -10.20
N GLY A 44 -11.38 -1.77 -10.98
CA GLY A 44 -12.28 -2.81 -10.47
C GLY A 44 -11.58 -4.03 -9.86
N THR A 45 -10.25 -4.05 -9.80
CA THR A 45 -9.48 -5.20 -9.31
C THR A 45 -9.63 -5.38 -7.81
N VAL A 46 -9.99 -6.59 -7.38
CA VAL A 46 -10.02 -6.97 -5.96
C VAL A 46 -8.76 -7.78 -5.64
N LEU A 47 -7.95 -7.26 -4.72
CA LEU A 47 -6.77 -7.94 -4.21
C LEU A 47 -7.07 -8.57 -2.85
N ARG A 48 -6.48 -9.74 -2.60
CA ARG A 48 -6.55 -10.42 -1.30
C ARG A 48 -5.16 -10.88 -0.89
N PHE A 49 -4.74 -10.51 0.31
CA PHE A 49 -3.49 -10.95 0.91
C PHE A 49 -3.68 -11.24 2.41
N PRO A 50 -2.95 -12.20 2.99
CA PRO A 50 -3.00 -12.45 4.43
C PRO A 50 -2.25 -11.34 5.19
N VAL A 51 -2.77 -10.99 6.37
CA VAL A 51 -2.10 -10.10 7.32
C VAL A 51 -1.91 -10.90 8.61
N VAL A 52 -0.66 -11.04 9.05
CA VAL A 52 -0.30 -11.79 10.26
C VAL A 52 0.14 -10.81 11.33
N TYR A 53 -0.47 -10.89 12.51
CA TYR A 53 -0.15 -10.06 13.66
C TYR A 53 0.70 -10.85 14.64
N HIS A 54 1.79 -10.24 15.10
CA HIS A 54 2.61 -10.80 16.17
C HIS A 54 2.43 -9.96 17.44
N ASN A 55 2.42 -10.62 18.60
CA ASN A 55 2.34 -9.92 19.88
C ASN A 55 3.67 -9.23 20.17
N PRO A 56 3.73 -7.88 20.18
CA PRO A 56 4.98 -7.14 20.36
C PRO A 56 5.65 -7.42 21.71
N ARG A 57 4.89 -7.88 22.73
CA ARG A 57 5.40 -8.30 24.04
C ARG A 57 6.37 -9.48 23.99
N HIS A 58 6.38 -10.24 22.90
CA HIS A 58 7.34 -11.34 22.71
C HIS A 58 8.68 -10.88 22.11
N TYR A 59 8.83 -9.57 21.85
CA TYR A 59 10.00 -8.99 21.20
C TYR A 59 10.65 -7.95 22.11
N VAL A 60 11.97 -7.83 21.99
CA VAL A 60 12.79 -6.83 22.66
C VAL A 60 13.64 -6.18 21.60
N PHE A 61 13.58 -4.85 21.48
CA PHE A 61 14.30 -4.12 20.45
C PHE A 61 15.53 -3.42 21.02
N PRO A 62 16.63 -3.35 20.27
CA PRO A 62 17.79 -2.58 20.69
C PRO A 62 17.50 -1.09 20.62
N ARG A 63 17.62 -0.38 21.75
CA ARG A 63 17.62 1.08 21.79
C ARG A 63 19.05 1.58 21.97
N TRP A 64 19.44 2.52 21.11
CA TRP A 64 20.71 3.22 21.23
C TRP A 64 20.58 4.37 22.23
N GLU A 65 21.36 4.34 23.30
CA GLU A 65 21.37 5.38 24.33
C GLU A 65 22.80 5.54 24.86
N ASN A 66 23.32 6.78 24.83
CA ASN A 66 24.65 7.14 25.36
C ASN A 66 25.80 6.26 24.83
N GLY A 67 25.79 5.93 23.55
CA GLY A 67 26.85 5.13 22.93
C GLY A 67 26.77 3.62 23.24
N GLN A 68 25.70 3.17 23.89
CA GLN A 68 25.46 1.76 24.22
C GLN A 68 24.11 1.30 23.65
N THR A 69 24.04 0.02 23.29
CA THR A 69 22.78 -0.63 22.92
C THR A 69 22.17 -1.28 24.15
N LYS A 70 20.95 -0.91 24.51
CA LYS A 70 20.20 -1.51 25.61
C LYS A 70 18.94 -2.22 25.08
N PRO A 71 18.58 -3.39 25.64
CA PRO A 71 17.32 -4.03 25.33
C PRO A 71 16.16 -3.19 25.87
N GLU A 72 15.21 -2.82 25.02
CA GLU A 72 13.96 -2.15 25.40
C GLU A 72 12.76 -3.01 24.98
N PRO A 73 11.96 -3.51 25.94
CA PRO A 73 10.72 -4.21 25.63
C PRO A 73 9.63 -3.22 25.22
N PHE A 74 8.62 -3.72 24.50
CA PHE A 74 7.42 -2.93 24.23
C PHE A 74 6.65 -2.59 25.52
N PRO A 75 6.02 -1.41 25.61
CA PRO A 75 5.17 -1.07 26.75
C PRO A 75 4.01 -2.04 26.93
N ASP A 76 3.58 -2.25 28.17
CA ASP A 76 2.43 -3.12 28.49
C ASP A 76 1.09 -2.66 27.90
N SER A 77 1.00 -1.38 27.51
CA SER A 77 -0.17 -0.85 26.80
C SER A 77 -0.22 -1.25 25.33
N GLN A 78 0.86 -1.81 24.76
CA GLN A 78 0.95 -2.18 23.36
C GLN A 78 0.93 -3.72 23.24
N ASP A 79 -0.25 -4.28 23.06
CA ASP A 79 -0.47 -5.70 22.86
C ASP A 79 -0.86 -6.01 21.40
N ILE A 80 -1.27 -7.25 21.13
CA ILE A 80 -1.72 -7.66 19.78
C ILE A 80 -2.96 -6.88 19.31
N ALA A 81 -3.83 -6.45 20.22
CA ALA A 81 -5.02 -5.67 19.88
C ALA A 81 -4.62 -4.27 19.42
N TRP A 82 -3.65 -3.65 20.10
CA TRP A 82 -3.06 -2.38 19.66
C TRP A 82 -2.43 -2.49 18.26
N VAL A 83 -1.65 -3.55 17.98
CA VAL A 83 -1.07 -3.75 16.63
C VAL A 83 -2.17 -3.87 15.56
N LYS A 84 -3.20 -4.67 15.82
CA LYS A 84 -4.32 -4.85 14.89
C LYS A 84 -5.00 -3.51 14.57
N GLU A 85 -5.22 -2.69 15.58
CA GLU A 85 -5.81 -1.36 15.41
C GLU A 85 -4.95 -0.45 14.54
N ARG A 86 -3.64 -0.37 14.80
CA ARG A 86 -2.70 0.45 14.02
C ARG A 86 -2.58 -0.02 12.58
N VAL A 87 -2.57 -1.32 12.34
CA VAL A 87 -2.56 -1.87 10.98
C VAL A 87 -3.85 -1.54 10.26
N VAL A 88 -5.02 -1.70 10.88
CA VAL A 88 -6.30 -1.33 10.24
C VAL A 88 -6.35 0.16 9.92
N ALA A 89 -5.89 1.02 10.83
CA ALA A 89 -5.80 2.46 10.56
C ALA A 89 -4.87 2.76 9.37
N GLY A 90 -3.68 2.16 9.33
CA GLY A 90 -2.75 2.30 8.21
C GLY A 90 -3.30 1.77 6.87
N LEU A 91 -4.02 0.65 6.89
CA LEU A 91 -4.68 0.11 5.71
C LEU A 91 -5.75 1.07 5.14
N ARG A 92 -6.49 1.78 6.01
CA ARG A 92 -7.45 2.80 5.54
C ARG A 92 -6.77 3.99 4.87
N LEU A 93 -5.55 4.34 5.28
CA LEU A 93 -4.80 5.41 4.64
C LEU A 93 -4.43 5.10 3.18
N MET A 94 -4.44 3.84 2.75
CA MET A 94 -4.21 3.47 1.35
C MET A 94 -5.23 4.10 0.38
N GLU A 95 -6.43 4.44 0.87
CA GLU A 95 -7.46 5.10 0.09
C GLU A 95 -7.06 6.54 -0.28
N TYR A 96 -6.26 7.20 0.56
CA TYR A 96 -5.88 8.60 0.39
C TYR A 96 -4.42 8.80 0.02
N LEU A 97 -3.51 7.97 0.55
CA LEU A 97 -2.07 8.06 0.30
C LEU A 97 -1.66 7.27 -0.94
N GLY A 98 -2.44 6.24 -1.30
CA GLY A 98 -2.13 5.35 -2.41
C GLY A 98 -0.99 4.38 -2.09
N VAL A 99 -0.86 3.35 -2.92
CA VAL A 99 0.16 2.31 -2.85
C VAL A 99 0.79 2.15 -4.23
N GLY A 100 2.12 2.02 -4.26
CA GLY A 100 2.88 1.93 -5.51
C GLY A 100 3.28 3.30 -6.07
N GLY A 101 3.57 3.34 -7.36
CA GLY A 101 4.02 4.55 -8.07
C GLY A 101 2.88 5.38 -8.66
N MET A 102 3.23 6.53 -9.24
CA MET A 102 2.30 7.42 -9.96
C MET A 102 1.10 7.94 -9.15
N ASN A 103 1.21 8.01 -7.81
CA ASN A 103 0.15 8.53 -6.94
C ASN A 103 -0.22 9.99 -7.25
N THR A 104 0.74 10.81 -7.72
CA THR A 104 0.50 12.21 -8.16
C THR A 104 -0.29 12.30 -9.46
N ARG A 105 -0.43 11.19 -10.19
CA ARG A 105 -1.22 11.07 -11.43
C ARG A 105 -2.52 10.28 -11.23
N GLY A 106 -2.93 10.07 -9.97
CA GLY A 106 -4.21 9.45 -9.61
C GLY A 106 -4.20 7.91 -9.54
N PHE A 107 -3.04 7.27 -9.61
CA PHE A 107 -2.92 5.81 -9.46
C PHE A 107 -2.79 5.39 -7.99
N GLY A 108 -2.98 4.09 -7.74
CA GLY A 108 -2.61 3.44 -6.47
C GLY A 108 -3.63 3.57 -5.33
N ARG A 109 -4.78 4.25 -5.51
CA ARG A 109 -5.81 4.33 -4.47
C ARG A 109 -6.48 2.98 -4.26
N LEU A 110 -6.41 2.45 -3.04
CA LEU A 110 -7.01 1.18 -2.67
C LEU A 110 -7.98 1.36 -1.52
N ARG A 111 -9.18 0.77 -1.64
CA ARG A 111 -10.17 0.74 -0.57
C ARG A 111 -10.15 -0.61 0.11
N ILE A 112 -10.15 -0.60 1.44
CA ILE A 112 -10.30 -1.83 2.23
C ILE A 112 -11.76 -2.24 2.24
N ILE A 113 -12.03 -3.49 1.85
CA ILE A 113 -13.38 -4.04 1.82
C ILE A 113 -13.69 -4.64 3.20
N ASN A 114 -14.84 -4.29 3.76
CA ASN A 114 -15.33 -4.76 5.07
C ASN A 114 -14.28 -4.67 6.20
N PRO A 115 -13.64 -3.51 6.42
CA PRO A 115 -12.72 -3.36 7.54
C PRO A 115 -13.49 -3.50 8.87
N PRO A 116 -12.82 -3.90 9.96
CA PRO A 116 -13.36 -3.75 11.31
C PRO A 116 -13.84 -2.31 11.54
N PRO A 117 -14.85 -2.07 12.39
CA PRO A 117 -15.32 -0.72 12.69
C PRO A 117 -14.20 0.15 13.27
N GLU A 118 -14.28 1.46 13.03
CA GLU A 118 -13.42 2.42 13.74
C GLU A 118 -13.83 2.48 15.20
N LYS A 119 -12.84 2.38 16.09
CA LYS A 119 -13.03 2.87 17.44
C LYS A 119 -13.01 4.38 17.33
N THR A 120 -14.16 5.01 17.48
CA THR A 120 -14.23 6.45 17.66
C THR A 120 -13.51 6.73 18.99
N GLU A 121 -12.32 7.32 18.93
CA GLU A 121 -11.75 7.94 20.13
C GLU A 121 -12.76 8.99 20.59
N GLY A 122 -13.16 8.90 21.86
CA GLY A 122 -14.23 9.70 22.43
C GLY A 122 -14.11 11.16 22.04
N GLY A 123 -15.23 11.73 21.59
CA GLY A 123 -15.30 13.15 21.24
C GLY A 123 -14.73 14.00 22.36
N MET A 124 -13.90 14.97 21.97
CA MET A 124 -13.71 16.18 22.77
C MET A 124 -15.02 16.95 22.87
#